data_AF-A0A847LPF0-F1
#
_entry.id   AF-A0A847LPF0-F1
#
_cell.length_a   1.000
_cell.length_b   1.000
_cell.length_c   1.000
_cell.angle_alpha   90.00
_cell.angle_beta   90.00
_cell.angle_gamma   90.00
#
_symmetry.space_group_name_H-M   'P 1'
#
loop_
_entity.id
_entity.type
_entity.pdbx_description
1 polymer ?
#
loop_
_entity_poly.entity_id
_entity_poly.type
_entity_poly.pdbx_seq_one_letter_code
_entity_poly.pdbx_strand_id
1 'polypeptide(L)'
;MILGFFILLLLVMGIQFIVVSVLGLLGVDALIILIVVDLVIALVFTYIRFRPIQRATNTSMWRMPEFHKQFSIQFLILLALTFLFNFVF
;
A
#
# COMPACT_ATOMS: atom_id res chain seq x y z
N MET A 1 11.74 16.60 -1.18
CA MET A 1 10.98 15.61 -0.37
C MET A 1 9.49 15.64 -0.65
N ILE A 2 8.81 16.79 -0.55
CA ILE A 2 7.35 16.87 -0.75
C ILE A 2 6.91 16.53 -2.19
N LEU A 3 7.65 16.97 -3.21
CA LEU A 3 7.31 16.70 -4.62
C LEU A 3 7.36 15.20 -4.96
N GLY A 4 8.34 14.48 -4.41
CA GLY A 4 8.46 13.03 -4.57
C GLY A 4 7.32 12.27 -3.88
N PHE A 5 6.81 12.79 -2.76
CA PHE A 5 5.64 12.24 -2.09
C PHE A 5 4.38 12.36 -2.96
N PHE A 6 4.13 13.52 -3.58
CA PHE A 6 3.00 13.70 -4.50
C PHE A 6 3.09 12.81 -5.73
N ILE A 7 4.27 12.65 -6.33
CA ILE A 7 4.47 11.74 -7.47
C ILE A 7 4.19 10.28 -7.07
N LEU A 8 4.68 9.86 -5.90
CA LEU A 8 4.43 8.52 -5.37
C LEU A 8 2.93 8.30 -5.13
N LEU A 9 2.27 9.29 -4.56
CA LEU A 9 0.85 9.25 -4.24
C LEU A 9 0.00 9.18 -5.52
N LEU A 10 0.31 10.00 -6.52
CA LEU A 10 -0.36 10.00 -7.82
C LEU A 10 -0.17 8.66 -8.56
N LEU A 11 1.02 8.06 -8.45
CA LEU A 11 1.30 6.74 -9.02
C LEU A 11 0.49 5.64 -8.32
N VAL A 12 0.41 5.67 -6.98
CA VAL A 12 -0.43 4.75 -6.19
C VAL A 12 -1.91 4.89 -6.56
N MET A 13 -2.40 6.13 -6.69
CA MET A 13 -3.78 6.39 -7.09
C MET A 13 -4.07 5.95 -8.52
N GLY A 14 -3.12 6.15 -9.45
CA GLY A 14 -3.24 5.69 -10.83
C GLY A 14 -3.34 4.17 -10.93
N ILE A 15 -2.53 3.44 -10.15
CA ILE A 15 -2.62 1.98 -10.07
C ILE A 15 -3.97 1.56 -9.47
N GLN A 16 -4.41 2.19 -8.38
CA GLN A 16 -5.73 1.93 -7.79
C GLN A 16 -6.86 2.12 -8.80
N PHE A 17 -6.85 3.22 -9.53
CA PHE A 17 -7.87 3.53 -10.54
C PHE A 17 -7.95 2.46 -11.64
N ILE A 18 -6.81 2.00 -12.16
CA ILE A 18 -6.76 0.95 -13.19
C ILE A 18 -7.30 -0.37 -12.61
N VAL A 19 -6.85 -0.75 -11.41
CA VAL A 19 -7.26 -2.03 -10.79
C VAL A 19 -8.74 -2.03 -10.43
N VAL A 20 -9.26 -0.93 -9.88
CA VAL A 20 -10.70 -0.75 -9.59
C VAL A 20 -11.52 -0.80 -10.87
N SER A 21 -11.06 -0.17 -11.95
CA SER A 21 -11.77 -0.21 -13.24
C SER A 21 -11.81 -1.63 -13.82
N VAL A 22 -10.69 -2.36 -13.80
CA VAL A 22 -10.63 -3.73 -14.34
C VAL A 22 -11.44 -4.71 -13.50
N LEU A 23 -11.33 -4.67 -12.17
CA LEU A 23 -12.04 -5.58 -11.29
C LEU A 23 -13.52 -5.20 -11.11
N GLY A 24 -13.86 -3.91 -11.23
CA GLY A 24 -15.23 -3.43 -11.27
C GLY A 24 -15.99 -3.94 -12.48
N LEU A 25 -15.32 -4.10 -13.64
CA LEU A 25 -15.91 -4.75 -14.82
C LEU A 25 -16.29 -6.22 -14.58
N LEU A 26 -15.69 -6.87 -13.57
CA LEU A 26 -16.00 -8.24 -13.15
C LEU A 26 -17.07 -8.29 -12.05
N GLY A 27 -17.66 -7.15 -11.68
CA GLY A 27 -18.70 -7.04 -10.64
C GLY A 27 -18.16 -7.10 -9.21
N VAL A 28 -16.86 -6.89 -9.00
CA VAL A 28 -16.26 -6.86 -7.66
C VAL A 28 -16.48 -5.47 -7.04
N ASP A 29 -16.84 -5.47 -5.75
CA ASP A 29 -17.08 -4.24 -5.01
C ASP A 29 -15.82 -3.35 -4.94
N ALA A 30 -15.98 -2.07 -5.26
CA ALA A 30 -14.90 -1.10 -5.31
C ALA A 30 -14.16 -0.95 -3.96
N LEU A 31 -14.87 -1.03 -2.82
CA LEU A 31 -14.24 -0.95 -1.50
C LEU A 31 -13.31 -2.14 -1.24
N ILE A 32 -13.72 -3.34 -1.65
CA ILE A 32 -12.89 -4.55 -1.51
C ILE A 32 -11.60 -4.38 -2.33
N ILE A 33 -11.74 -3.88 -3.56
CA ILE A 33 -10.60 -3.67 -4.44
C ILE A 33 -9.63 -2.64 -3.84
N LEU A 34 -10.13 -1.51 -3.34
CA LEU A 34 -9.31 -0.47 -2.72
C LEU A 34 -8.54 -1.00 -1.51
N ILE A 35 -9.20 -1.72 -0.60
CA ILE A 35 -8.58 -2.33 0.58
C ILE A 35 -7.47 -3.31 0.17
N VAL A 36 -7.73 -4.16 -0.82
CA VAL A 36 -6.76 -5.15 -1.30
C VAL A 36 -5.54 -4.47 -1.94
N VAL A 37 -5.76 -3.43 -2.74
CA VAL A 37 -4.66 -2.69 -3.37
C VAL A 37 -3.81 -1.98 -2.32
N ASP A 38 -4.43 -1.31 -1.33
CA ASP A 38 -3.70 -0.68 -0.22
C ASP A 38 -2.87 -1.68 0.58
N LEU A 39 -3.42 -2.87 0.82
CA LEU A 39 -2.72 -3.95 1.51
C LEU A 39 -1.49 -4.40 0.73
N VAL A 40 -1.63 -4.63 -0.58
CA VAL A 40 -0.52 -5.05 -1.45
C VAL A 40 0.55 -3.98 -1.52
N ILE A 41 0.17 -2.72 -1.68
CA ILE A 41 1.10 -1.60 -1.75
C ILE A 41 1.86 -1.45 -0.43
N ALA A 42 1.17 -1.45 0.71
CA ALA A 42 1.79 -1.40 2.03
C ALA A 42 2.78 -2.55 2.25
N LEU A 43 2.43 -3.76 1.82
CA LEU A 43 3.28 -4.93 1.92
C LEU A 43 4.55 -4.79 1.07
N VAL A 44 4.41 -4.33 -0.19
CA VAL A 44 5.53 -4.12 -1.11
C VAL A 44 6.49 -3.05 -0.59
N PHE A 45 5.99 -1.89 -0.15
CA PHE A 45 6.82 -0.82 0.39
C PHE A 45 7.54 -1.25 1.67
N THR A 46 6.84 -1.93 2.58
CA THR A 46 7.45 -2.45 3.81
C THR A 46 8.51 -3.49 3.49
N TYR A 47 8.24 -4.41 2.56
CA TYR A 47 9.19 -5.42 2.12
C TYR A 47 10.46 -4.82 1.50
N ILE A 48 10.32 -3.84 0.60
CA ILE A 48 11.47 -3.16 -0.02
C ILE A 48 12.34 -2.49 1.04
N ARG A 49 11.72 -1.87 2.06
CA ARG A 49 12.44 -1.19 3.14
C ARG A 49 13.20 -2.15 4.05
N PHE A 50 12.63 -3.33 4.37
CA PHE A 50 13.26 -4.30 5.28
C PHE A 50 14.14 -5.35 4.59
N ARG A 51 14.08 -5.49 3.26
CA ARG A 51 14.98 -6.34 2.46
C ARG A 51 16.48 -6.17 2.78
N PRO A 52 17.04 -4.94 2.89
CA PRO A 52 18.44 -4.77 3.28
C PRO A 52 18.72 -5.22 4.73
N ILE A 53 17.76 -5.06 5.64
CA ILE A 53 17.89 -5.45 7.06
C ILE A 53 17.90 -6.98 7.21
N GLN A 54 17.07 -7.69 6.44
CA GLN A 54 17.07 -9.15 6.38
C GLN A 54 18.44 -9.70 5.92
N ARG A 55 19.04 -9.07 4.90
CA ARG A 55 20.38 -9.48 4.40
C ARG A 55 21.46 -9.33 5.47
N ALA A 56 21.35 -8.33 6.34
CA ALA A 56 22.33 -8.07 7.39
C ALA A 56 22.20 -8.99 8.62
N THR A 57 20.99 -9.42 8.95
CA THR A 57 20.69 -10.15 10.20
C THR A 57 20.43 -11.65 10.00
N ASN A 58 20.39 -12.14 8.75
CA ASN A 58 20.04 -13.53 8.37
C ASN A 58 18.75 -14.07 9.02
N THR A 59 17.93 -13.18 9.59
CA THR A 59 16.72 -13.51 10.33
C THR A 59 15.53 -13.29 9.42
N SER A 60 14.55 -14.20 9.45
CA SER A 60 13.34 -14.06 8.62
C SER A 60 12.62 -12.75 8.93
N MET A 61 12.38 -11.94 7.89
CA MET A 61 11.74 -10.63 7.98
C MET A 61 10.34 -10.71 8.63
N TRP A 62 9.62 -11.80 8.36
CA TRP A 62 8.30 -12.10 8.92
C TRP A 62 8.30 -12.35 10.43
N ARG A 63 9.47 -12.61 11.04
CA ARG A 63 9.63 -12.76 12.49
C ARG A 63 10.00 -11.45 13.18
N MET A 64 10.26 -10.38 12.42
CA MET A 64 10.62 -9.09 12.99
C MET A 64 9.35 -8.32 13.41
N PRO A 65 9.16 -7.97 14.68
CA PRO A 65 7.98 -7.21 15.12
C PRO A 65 7.91 -5.82 14.47
N GLU A 66 9.06 -5.22 14.16
CA GLU A 66 9.15 -3.93 13.47
C GLU A 66 8.61 -3.98 12.03
N PHE A 67 8.70 -5.13 11.36
CA PHE A 67 8.13 -5.31 10.02
C PHE A 67 6.60 -5.21 10.10
N HIS A 68 5.97 -5.95 11.02
CA HIS A 68 4.52 -5.93 11.21
C HIS A 68 4.02 -4.55 11.61
N LYS A 69 4.73 -3.88 12.52
CA LYS A 69 4.39 -2.52 12.96
C LYS A 69 4.43 -1.53 11.80
N GLN A 70 5.49 -1.54 10.98
CA GLN A 70 5.58 -0.63 9.84
C GLN A 70 4.56 -0.96 8.75
N PHE A 71 4.32 -2.25 8.49
CA PHE A 71 3.29 -2.70 7.56
C PHE A 71 1.91 -2.19 7.96
N SER A 72 1.50 -2.39 9.22
CA SER A 72 0.22 -1.91 9.73
C SER A 72 0.09 -0.39 9.66
N ILE A 73 1.16 0.36 9.99
CA ILE A 73 1.15 1.82 9.91
C ILE A 73 1.00 2.29 8.46
N GLN A 74 1.78 1.73 7.53
CA GLN A 74 1.69 2.11 6.11
C GLN A 74 0.32 1.76 5.53
N PHE A 75 -0.22 0.59 5.87
CA PHE A 75 -1.56 0.19 5.46
C PHE A 75 -2.64 1.14 5.97
N LEU A 76 -2.62 1.50 7.26
CA LEU A 76 -3.59 2.44 7.83
C LEU A 76 -3.48 3.84 7.21
N ILE A 77 -2.27 4.31 6.93
CA ILE A 77 -2.05 5.61 6.27
C ILE A 77 -2.62 5.59 4.84
N LEU A 78 -2.29 4.56 4.07
CA LEU A 78 -2.80 4.41 2.70
C LEU A 78 -4.32 4.31 2.69
N LEU A 79 -4.88 3.47 3.53
CA LEU A 79 -6.33 3.30 3.67
C LEU A 79 -7.03 4.63 4.02
N ALA A 80 -6.47 5.39 4.97
CA ALA A 80 -7.03 6.69 5.35
C ALA A 80 -6.95 7.72 4.20
N LEU A 81 -5.83 7.76 3.48
CA LEU A 81 -5.66 8.65 2.32
C LEU A 81 -6.59 8.27 1.17
N THR A 82 -6.70 6.98 0.87
CA THR A 82 -7.58 6.46 -0.17
C THR A 82 -9.05 6.70 0.19
N PHE A 83 -9.44 6.54 1.45
CA PHE A 83 -10.80 6.85 1.89
C PHE A 83 -11.11 8.36 1.80
N LEU A 84 -10.19 9.21 2.27
CA LEU A 84 -10.33 10.67 2.13
C LEU A 84 -10.46 11.09 0.66
N PHE A 85 -9.70 10.47 -0.23
CA PHE A 85 -9.75 10.79 -1.66
C PHE A 85 -11.07 10.35 -2.31
N ASN A 86 -11.54 9.11 -2.05
CA ASN A 86 -12.84 8.64 -2.54
C ASN A 86 -14.04 9.36 -1.92
N PHE A 87 -13.86 10.04 -0.78
CA PHE A 87 -14.91 10.89 -0.21
C PHE A 87 -14.98 12.27 -0.88
N VAL A 88 -13.85 12.77 -1.39
CA VAL A 88 -13.74 14.10 -2.00
C VAL A 88 -14.13 14.10 -3.48
N PHE A 89 -13.94 12.99 -4.20
CA PHE A 89 -14.18 12.85 -5.64
C PHE A 89 -15.17 11.73 -5.93
#